data_AF-A0A1L9PKQ1-F1
#
_entry.id   AF-A0A1L9PKQ1-F1
#
_cell.length_a   1.000
_cell.length_b   1.000
_cell.length_c   1.000
_cell.angle_alpha   90.00
_cell.angle_beta   90.00
_cell.angle_gamma   90.00
#
_symmetry.space_group_name_H-M   'P 1'
#
loop_
_entity.id
_entity.type
_entity.pdbx_description
1 polymer ?
#
loop_
_entity_poly.entity_id
_entity_poly.type
_entity_poly.pdbx_seq_one_letter_code
_entity_poly.pdbx_strand_id
1 'polypeptide(L)'
;MRFTILALPTALLASTASAHSVNCWGKALNAPVEGIEYTIKKMDEIASAPDQFYPDGNDPKWLWLQANKCEEVTCYKGTQVRWCNEDTVWDRYIMMQNIVDGVHVLYSECERMVDGELTSGGVLSHPDKWSIIMQGEDECKGKK
;
A
#
# COMPACT_ATOMS: atom_id res chain seq x y z
N MET A 1 -33.59 49.79 -24.53
CA MET A 1 -33.12 48.38 -24.42
C MET A 1 -32.17 48.30 -23.25
N ARG A 2 -32.53 47.60 -22.17
CA ARG A 2 -31.66 47.36 -21.01
C ARG A 2 -31.32 45.88 -21.01
N PHE A 3 -30.06 45.54 -21.27
CA PHE A 3 -29.56 44.18 -21.18
C PHE A 3 -29.02 43.97 -19.76
N THR A 4 -29.78 43.25 -18.94
CA THR A 4 -29.32 42.78 -17.64
C THR A 4 -28.64 41.44 -17.85
N ILE A 5 -27.31 41.41 -17.85
CA ILE A 5 -26.52 40.17 -17.92
C ILE A 5 -26.46 39.61 -16.49
N LEU A 6 -27.27 38.58 -16.23
CA LEU A 6 -27.14 37.72 -15.06
C LEU A 6 -25.90 36.82 -15.26
N ALA A 7 -24.78 37.22 -14.67
CA ALA A 7 -23.63 36.33 -14.54
C ALA A 7 -23.93 35.32 -13.42
N LEU A 8 -24.28 34.07 -13.78
CA LEU A 8 -24.24 32.95 -12.84
C LEU A 8 -22.78 32.62 -12.54
N PRO A 9 -22.35 32.60 -11.27
CA PRO A 9 -21.06 32.01 -10.93
C PRO A 9 -21.20 30.49 -11.00
N THR A 10 -20.57 29.88 -12.01
CA THR A 10 -20.28 28.45 -12.03
C THR A 10 -19.29 28.16 -10.90
N ALA A 11 -19.79 27.77 -9.74
CA ALA A 11 -18.98 27.20 -8.67
C ALA A 11 -18.42 25.86 -9.17
N LEU A 12 -17.17 25.86 -9.63
CA LEU A 12 -16.39 24.64 -9.85
C LEU A 12 -16.17 23.98 -8.49
N LEU A 13 -16.93 22.93 -8.21
CA LEU A 13 -16.65 22.00 -7.12
C LEU A 13 -15.34 21.28 -7.48
N ALA A 14 -14.22 21.78 -6.96
CA ALA A 14 -12.97 21.03 -6.94
C ALA A 14 -13.17 19.85 -5.98
N SER A 15 -13.59 18.71 -6.51
CA SER A 15 -13.51 17.44 -5.81
C SER A 15 -12.04 17.17 -5.52
N THR A 16 -11.62 17.38 -4.28
CA THR A 16 -10.32 16.94 -3.78
C THR A 16 -10.31 15.41 -3.82
N ALA A 17 -9.93 14.84 -4.96
CA ALA A 17 -9.54 13.44 -5.03
C ALA A 17 -8.29 13.32 -4.15
N SER A 18 -8.43 12.79 -2.94
CA SER A 18 -7.30 12.25 -2.18
C SER A 18 -6.86 10.98 -2.90
N ALA A 19 -6.29 11.14 -4.09
CA ALA A 19 -5.81 10.05 -4.91
C ALA A 19 -4.42 9.67 -4.38
N HIS A 20 -4.30 8.43 -3.93
CA HIS A 20 -3.00 7.81 -3.72
C HIS A 20 -2.26 7.82 -5.06
N SER A 21 -0.93 7.95 -5.03
CA SER A 21 -0.12 7.82 -6.24
C SER A 21 0.53 6.46 -6.30
N VAL A 22 0.41 5.78 -7.43
CA VAL A 22 1.04 4.49 -7.69
C VAL A 22 2.26 4.69 -8.59
N ASN A 23 3.40 4.14 -8.17
CA ASN A 23 4.63 4.11 -8.95
C ASN A 23 5.16 2.68 -9.04
N CYS A 24 4.89 2.02 -10.16
CA CYS A 24 5.24 0.62 -10.39
C CYS A 24 6.74 0.36 -10.64
N TRP A 25 7.61 1.38 -10.53
CA TRP A 25 8.97 1.31 -11.11
C TRP A 25 10.05 2.12 -10.38
N GLY A 26 9.71 2.88 -9.35
CA GLY A 26 10.62 3.88 -8.79
C GLY A 26 11.70 3.35 -7.85
N LYS A 27 11.46 2.20 -7.17
CA LYS A 27 12.34 1.65 -6.11
C LYS A 27 12.23 0.14 -5.87
N ALA A 28 11.19 -0.51 -6.40
CA ALA A 28 10.87 -1.90 -6.13
C ALA A 28 11.39 -2.84 -7.22
N LEU A 29 12.07 -3.92 -6.83
CA LEU A 29 12.36 -5.04 -7.73
C LEU A 29 11.07 -5.78 -8.09
N ASN A 30 11.04 -6.40 -9.27
CA ASN A 30 9.90 -7.18 -9.74
C ASN A 30 9.76 -8.46 -8.90
N ALA A 31 8.67 -8.59 -8.13
CA ALA A 31 8.34 -9.83 -7.44
C ALA A 31 7.58 -10.78 -8.39
N PRO A 32 7.84 -12.09 -8.34
CA PRO A 32 7.05 -13.06 -9.09
C PRO A 32 5.62 -13.10 -8.55
N VAL A 33 4.63 -13.17 -9.44
CA VAL A 33 3.20 -13.12 -9.05
C VAL A 33 2.83 -14.19 -8.02
N GLU A 34 3.37 -15.40 -8.12
CA GLU A 34 3.10 -16.46 -7.12
C GLU A 34 3.50 -16.05 -5.69
N GLY A 35 4.62 -15.33 -5.55
CA GLY A 35 5.07 -14.84 -4.25
C GLY A 35 4.15 -13.74 -3.70
N ILE A 36 3.64 -12.89 -4.59
CA ILE A 36 2.71 -11.80 -4.26
C ILE A 36 1.37 -12.37 -3.82
N GLU A 37 0.78 -13.30 -4.58
CA GLU A 37 -0.49 -13.94 -4.22
C GLU A 37 -0.42 -14.65 -2.86
N TYR A 38 0.70 -15.34 -2.60
CA TYR A 38 0.92 -15.94 -1.30
C TYR A 38 1.02 -14.90 -0.18
N THR A 39 1.73 -13.80 -0.43
CA THR A 39 1.90 -12.70 0.52
C THR A 39 0.55 -12.05 0.85
N ILE A 40 -0.22 -11.69 -0.19
CA ILE A 40 -1.58 -11.14 -0.05
C ILE A 40 -2.45 -12.06 0.78
N LYS A 41 -2.50 -13.35 0.45
CA LYS A 41 -3.27 -14.34 1.21
C LYS A 41 -2.92 -14.35 2.70
N LYS A 42 -1.62 -14.28 3.03
CA LYS A 42 -1.17 -14.24 4.44
C LYS A 42 -1.54 -12.95 5.14
N MET A 43 -1.45 -11.83 4.45
CA MET A 43 -1.87 -10.54 5.00
C MET A 43 -3.39 -10.49 5.21
N ASP A 44 -4.18 -11.02 4.28
CA ASP A 44 -5.64 -11.18 4.41
C ASP A 44 -6.02 -12.06 5.61
N GLU A 45 -5.35 -13.20 5.80
CA GLU A 45 -5.57 -14.09 6.94
C GLU A 45 -5.38 -13.35 8.27
N ILE A 46 -4.38 -12.46 8.37
CA ILE A 46 -4.11 -11.65 9.56
C ILE A 46 -5.15 -10.53 9.71
N ALA A 47 -5.41 -9.77 8.64
CA ALA A 47 -6.32 -8.63 8.67
C ALA A 47 -7.77 -9.05 9.02
N SER A 48 -8.19 -10.22 8.56
CA SER A 48 -9.54 -10.77 8.77
C SER A 48 -9.69 -11.68 9.99
N ALA A 49 -8.60 -12.06 10.67
CA ALA A 49 -8.66 -12.93 11.85
C ALA A 49 -9.57 -12.32 12.94
N PRO A 50 -10.39 -13.09 13.66
CA PRO A 50 -11.17 -12.55 14.77
C PRO A 50 -10.27 -11.99 15.89
N ASP A 51 -10.66 -10.91 16.58
CA ASP A 51 -9.81 -10.26 17.62
C ASP A 51 -9.38 -11.22 18.74
N GLN A 52 -10.22 -12.21 19.05
CA GLN A 52 -9.95 -13.28 20.01
C GLN A 52 -8.75 -14.18 19.65
N PHE A 53 -8.23 -14.10 18.41
CA PHE A 53 -7.05 -14.84 17.97
C PHE A 53 -5.74 -14.25 18.52
N TYR A 54 -5.77 -13.03 19.06
CA TYR A 54 -4.61 -12.32 19.62
C TYR A 54 -4.87 -11.84 21.06
N PRO A 55 -5.04 -12.78 22.02
CA PRO A 55 -5.49 -12.48 23.38
C PRO A 55 -4.48 -11.67 24.22
N ASP A 56 -3.21 -11.63 23.82
CA ASP A 56 -2.13 -11.01 24.59
C ASP A 56 -2.00 -9.49 24.38
N GLY A 57 -2.94 -8.87 23.66
CA GLY A 57 -2.96 -7.43 23.38
C GLY A 57 -1.99 -6.97 22.28
N ASN A 58 -1.15 -7.88 21.77
CA ASN A 58 -0.39 -7.67 20.53
C ASN A 58 -1.27 -8.04 19.34
N ASP A 59 -2.17 -7.12 18.97
CA ASP A 59 -3.00 -7.27 17.78
C ASP A 59 -2.19 -6.91 16.52
N PRO A 60 -1.76 -7.88 15.70
CA PRO A 60 -0.98 -7.61 14.49
C PRO A 60 -1.77 -6.86 13.42
N LYS A 61 -3.08 -6.62 13.64
CA LYS A 61 -3.88 -5.76 12.77
C LYS A 61 -3.57 -4.28 12.95
N TRP A 62 -2.94 -3.87 14.06
CA TRP A 62 -2.55 -2.49 14.27
C TRP A 62 -1.03 -2.38 14.25
N LEU A 63 -0.52 -1.72 13.20
CA LEU A 63 0.91 -1.46 13.07
C LEU A 63 1.20 -0.04 13.53
N TRP A 64 2.29 0.11 14.28
CA TRP A 64 2.79 1.39 14.75
C TRP A 64 4.17 1.66 14.17
N LEU A 65 4.37 2.87 13.65
CA LEU A 65 5.69 3.34 13.22
C LEU A 65 5.98 4.74 13.73
N GLN A 66 7.22 4.93 14.15
CA GLN A 66 7.73 6.27 14.43
C GLN A 66 7.76 7.14 13.18
N ALA A 67 7.80 8.46 13.38
CA ALA A 67 8.07 9.40 12.30
C ALA A 67 9.31 9.02 11.48
N ASN A 68 9.22 9.13 10.15
CA ASN A 68 10.29 8.89 9.18
C ASN A 68 10.92 7.48 9.30
N LYS A 69 10.09 6.45 9.52
CA LYS A 69 10.50 5.05 9.57
C LYS A 69 9.79 4.21 8.53
N CYS A 70 10.46 3.13 8.11
CA CYS A 70 9.93 2.11 7.23
C CYS A 70 10.26 0.73 7.80
N GLU A 71 9.27 -0.13 7.98
CA GLU A 71 9.46 -1.48 8.47
C GLU A 71 8.93 -2.52 7.49
N GLU A 72 9.52 -3.71 7.54
CA GLU A 72 9.03 -4.89 6.86
C GLU A 72 7.77 -5.39 7.56
N VAL A 73 6.69 -5.49 6.78
CA VAL A 73 5.42 -6.05 7.22
C VAL A 73 5.41 -7.55 6.98
N THR A 74 5.88 -7.97 5.80
CA THR A 74 5.97 -9.38 5.42
C THR A 74 7.16 -9.64 4.50
N CYS A 75 7.70 -10.86 4.55
CA CYS A 75 8.73 -11.34 3.65
C CYS A 75 8.54 -12.84 3.38
N TYR A 76 7.91 -13.16 2.25
CA TYR A 76 7.52 -14.52 1.88
C TYR A 76 7.78 -14.79 0.41
N LYS A 77 8.25 -16.00 0.07
CA LYS A 77 8.39 -16.47 -1.33
C LYS A 77 9.02 -15.45 -2.29
N GLY A 78 10.06 -14.76 -1.84
CA GLY A 78 10.77 -13.78 -2.66
C GLY A 78 10.06 -12.44 -2.82
N THR A 79 8.99 -12.19 -2.06
CA THR A 79 8.22 -10.94 -2.03
C THR A 79 8.34 -10.30 -0.66
N GLN A 80 8.68 -9.02 -0.63
CA GLN A 80 8.71 -8.18 0.55
C GLN A 80 7.65 -7.10 0.45
N VAL A 81 6.91 -6.89 1.54
CA VAL A 81 6.03 -5.73 1.71
C VAL A 81 6.55 -4.91 2.88
N ARG A 82 6.70 -3.60 2.65
CA ARG A 82 7.09 -2.63 3.66
C ARG A 82 6.05 -1.54 3.78
N TRP A 83 5.88 -1.04 4.98
CA TRP A 83 5.10 0.16 5.24
C TRP A 83 6.02 1.25 5.80
N CYS A 84 5.84 2.46 5.32
CA CYS A 84 6.60 3.64 5.69
C CYS A 84 5.68 4.71 6.28
N ASN A 85 6.05 5.24 7.45
CA ASN A 85 5.56 6.52 7.93
C ASN A 85 6.51 7.61 7.43
N GLU A 86 6.09 8.34 6.40
CA GLU A 86 6.86 9.42 5.79
C GLU A 86 6.63 10.76 6.49
N ASP A 87 5.75 10.81 7.50
CA ASP A 87 5.64 11.99 8.34
C ASP A 87 6.92 12.18 9.16
N THR A 88 7.46 13.40 9.17
CA THR A 88 8.73 13.72 9.83
C THR A 88 8.56 14.12 11.30
N VAL A 89 7.32 14.25 11.78
CA VAL A 89 6.99 14.78 13.10
C VAL A 89 6.15 13.78 13.90
N TRP A 90 5.18 13.13 13.28
CA TRP A 90 4.18 12.34 13.97
C TRP A 90 4.37 10.84 13.76
N ASP A 91 4.36 10.11 14.87
CA ASP A 91 4.20 8.66 14.85
C ASP A 91 2.80 8.29 14.34
N ARG A 92 2.66 7.09 13.77
CA ARG A 92 1.44 6.66 13.10
C ARG A 92 1.04 5.25 13.52
N TYR A 93 -0.26 5.08 13.73
CA TYR A 93 -0.91 3.78 13.73
C TYR A 93 -1.64 3.59 12.40
N ILE A 94 -1.55 2.39 11.82
CA ILE A 94 -2.35 2.01 10.65
C ILE A 94 -2.91 0.61 10.85
N MET A 95 -4.08 0.35 10.28
CA MET A 95 -4.62 -1.00 10.21
C MET A 95 -3.91 -1.80 9.12
N MET A 96 -3.63 -3.08 9.38
CA MET A 96 -3.10 -4.04 8.41
C MET A 96 -3.95 -4.04 7.14
N GLN A 97 -5.28 -3.94 7.25
CA GLN A 97 -6.19 -3.88 6.11
C GLN A 97 -5.82 -2.78 5.11
N ASN A 98 -5.46 -1.58 5.57
CA ASN A 98 -5.07 -0.48 4.66
C ASN A 98 -3.78 -0.82 3.89
N ILE A 99 -2.90 -1.61 4.49
CA ILE A 99 -1.69 -2.10 3.83
C ILE A 99 -2.06 -3.15 2.80
N VAL A 100 -2.91 -4.11 3.18
CA VAL A 100 -3.40 -5.17 2.26
C VAL A 100 -4.09 -4.55 1.04
N ASP A 101 -4.97 -3.57 1.25
CA ASP A 101 -5.66 -2.85 0.19
C ASP A 101 -4.67 -2.17 -0.77
N GLY A 102 -3.61 -1.55 -0.23
CA GLY A 102 -2.57 -0.94 -1.05
C GLY A 102 -1.71 -1.96 -1.80
N VAL A 103 -1.46 -3.14 -1.21
CA VAL A 103 -0.79 -4.25 -1.90
C VAL A 103 -1.65 -4.78 -3.05
N HIS A 104 -2.99 -4.88 -2.88
CA HIS A 104 -3.89 -5.24 -3.98
C HIS A 104 -3.86 -4.23 -5.12
N VAL A 105 -3.86 -2.93 -4.80
CA VAL A 105 -3.72 -1.87 -5.81
C VAL A 105 -2.41 -2.05 -6.58
N LEU A 106 -1.28 -2.20 -5.87
CA LEU A 106 0.01 -2.44 -6.50
C LEU A 106 0.01 -3.72 -7.35
N TYR A 107 -0.56 -4.80 -6.85
CA TYR A 107 -0.67 -6.06 -7.61
C TYR A 107 -1.41 -5.83 -8.93
N SER A 108 -2.58 -5.19 -8.88
CA SER A 108 -3.44 -4.98 -10.05
C SER A 108 -2.92 -3.93 -11.05
N GLU A 109 -2.32 -2.83 -10.56
CA GLU A 109 -1.89 -1.72 -11.42
C GLU A 109 -0.45 -1.88 -11.94
N CYS A 110 0.37 -2.67 -11.26
CA CYS A 110 1.78 -2.86 -11.58
C CYS A 110 2.13 -4.23 -12.18
N GLU A 111 1.13 -5.05 -12.48
CA GLU A 111 1.31 -6.33 -13.17
C GLU A 111 1.86 -6.14 -14.59
N ARG A 112 2.88 -6.93 -14.93
CA ARG A 112 3.49 -6.93 -16.27
C ARG A 112 4.34 -8.16 -16.52
N MET A 113 4.56 -8.43 -17.80
CA MET A 113 5.52 -9.44 -18.26
C MET A 113 6.94 -8.85 -18.31
N VAL A 114 7.91 -9.54 -17.68
CA VAL A 114 9.34 -9.24 -17.72
C VAL A 114 10.09 -10.53 -18.01
N ASP A 115 10.88 -10.56 -19.09
CA ASP A 115 11.66 -11.74 -19.48
C ASP A 115 10.86 -13.05 -19.57
N GLY A 116 9.56 -12.96 -19.92
CA GLY A 116 8.67 -14.11 -20.02
C GLY A 116 8.00 -14.54 -18.70
N GLU A 117 8.26 -13.83 -17.61
CA GLU A 117 7.65 -14.05 -16.30
C GLU A 117 6.65 -12.93 -15.97
N LEU A 118 5.51 -13.31 -15.40
CA LEU A 118 4.54 -12.36 -14.86
C LEU A 118 5.03 -11.86 -13.50
N THR A 119 5.17 -10.56 -13.38
CA THR A 119 5.71 -9.91 -12.19
C THR A 119 4.89 -8.69 -11.81
N SER A 120 4.97 -8.30 -10.53
CA SER A 120 4.40 -7.04 -10.07
C SER A 120 5.26 -6.45 -8.94
N GLY A 121 5.11 -5.16 -8.68
CA GLY A 121 5.91 -4.44 -7.70
C GLY A 121 5.81 -2.94 -7.89
N GLY A 122 5.97 -2.19 -6.81
CA GLY A 122 5.88 -0.74 -6.84
C GLY A 122 5.80 -0.08 -5.48
N VAL A 123 5.54 1.22 -5.52
CA VAL A 123 5.32 2.06 -4.35
C VAL A 123 3.97 2.74 -4.48
N LEU A 124 3.15 2.62 -3.45
CA LEU A 124 1.91 3.38 -3.30
C LEU A 124 2.13 4.43 -2.22
N SER A 125 1.97 5.71 -2.57
CA SER A 125 2.09 6.83 -1.61
C SER A 125 0.72 7.44 -1.33
N HIS A 126 0.40 7.62 -0.05
CA HIS A 126 -0.80 8.30 0.43
C HIS A 126 -0.53 9.79 0.66
N PRO A 127 -1.51 10.66 0.37
CA PRO A 127 -1.46 12.08 0.76
C PRO A 127 -1.25 12.35 2.27
N ASP A 128 -1.46 11.34 3.10
CA ASP A 128 -1.30 11.43 4.56
C ASP A 128 0.12 11.07 4.99
N LYS A 129 1.08 11.14 4.06
CA LYS A 129 2.51 10.88 4.29
C LYS A 129 2.78 9.49 4.85
N TRP A 130 2.23 8.49 4.20
CA TRP A 130 2.65 7.11 4.39
C TRP A 130 2.69 6.41 3.05
N SER A 131 3.52 5.37 2.94
CA SER A 131 3.64 4.60 1.72
C SER A 131 3.74 3.11 1.96
N ILE A 132 3.40 2.34 0.94
CA ILE A 132 3.54 0.89 0.88
C ILE A 132 4.49 0.58 -0.26
N ILE A 133 5.46 -0.29 0.00
CA ILE A 133 6.42 -0.77 -1.00
C ILE A 133 6.22 -2.27 -1.11
N MET A 134 5.94 -2.75 -2.33
CA MET A 134 5.89 -4.17 -2.65
C MET A 134 6.99 -4.47 -3.67
N GLN A 135 7.90 -5.37 -3.34
CA GLN A 135 9.06 -5.66 -4.19
C GLN A 135 9.53 -7.10 -4.10
N GLY A 136 10.26 -7.55 -5.11
CA GLY A 136 11.06 -8.76 -5.06
C GLY A 136 12.22 -8.59 -4.09
N GLU A 137 12.52 -9.63 -3.29
CA GLU A 137 13.62 -9.61 -2.33
C GLU A 137 14.20 -11.02 -2.16
N ASP A 138 15.51 -11.16 -2.38
CA ASP A 138 16.18 -12.46 -2.41
C ASP A 138 16.16 -13.13 -1.03
N GLU A 139 16.28 -12.34 0.03
CA GLU A 139 16.19 -12.82 1.41
C GLU A 139 14.82 -13.46 1.73
N CYS A 140 13.79 -13.15 0.95
CA CYS A 140 12.45 -13.72 1.12
C CYS A 140 12.24 -15.05 0.39
N LYS A 141 13.12 -15.47 -0.55
CA LYS A 141 12.89 -16.64 -1.43
C LYS A 141 12.69 -17.97 -0.70
N GLY A 142 13.30 -18.13 0.47
CA GLY A 142 13.18 -19.35 1.30
C GLY A 142 12.12 -19.28 2.42
N LYS A 143 11.46 -18.13 2.60
CA LYS A 143 10.54 -17.90 3.73
C LYS A 143 9.11 -18.32 3.34
N LYS A 144 8.43 -18.99 4.27
CA LYS A 144 7.07 -19.52 4.14
C LYS A 144 6.16 -18.88 5.16
#